data_AF-C0DSX2-F1
#
_entry.id   AF-C0DSX2-F1
#
_cell.length_a   1.000
_cell.length_b   1.000
_cell.length_c   1.000
_cell.angle_alpha   90.00
_cell.angle_beta   90.00
_cell.angle_gamma   90.00
#
_symmetry.space_group_name_H-M   'P 1'
#
loop_
_entity.id
_entity.type
_entity.pdbx_description
1 polymer ?
#
loop_
_entity_poly.entity_id
_entity_poly.type
_entity_poly.pdbx_seq_one_letter_code
_entity_poly.pdbx_strand_id
1 'polypeptide(L)' 'AAAAPSGRTNSGRRMILEQELANERRALATAQRALTESRTMPKGDGAAYQAHQARVSSLQSDVLDRQQNIQALQRELSRM' A
#
# COMPACT_ATOMS: atom_id res chain seq x y z
N ALA A 1 -3.85 -34.33 -26.83
CA ALA A 1 -2.91 -33.24 -26.50
C ALA A 1 -3.39 -31.96 -27.18
N ALA A 2 -3.84 -30.96 -26.41
CA ALA A 2 -4.18 -29.59 -26.81
C ALA A 2 -4.57 -28.87 -25.49
N ALA A 3 -4.24 -27.62 -25.17
CA ALA A 3 -3.80 -26.48 -25.95
C ALA A 3 -2.93 -25.55 -25.08
N ALA A 4 -1.93 -24.91 -25.68
CA ALA A 4 -1.22 -23.78 -25.09
C ALA A 4 -1.81 -22.47 -25.62
N PRO A 5 -2.05 -21.48 -24.73
CA PRO A 5 -1.87 -20.10 -25.12
C PRO A 5 -1.12 -19.30 -24.03
N SER A 6 0.10 -19.70 -23.67
CA SER A 6 0.73 -19.24 -22.40
C SER A 6 1.49 -17.90 -22.46
N GLY A 7 1.74 -17.30 -23.63
CA GLY A 7 2.67 -16.18 -23.75
C GLY A 7 2.08 -14.76 -23.60
N ARG A 8 0.91 -14.51 -24.22
CA ARG A 8 0.38 -13.14 -24.37
C ARG A 8 -0.35 -12.60 -23.13
N THR A 9 -0.98 -13.47 -22.34
CA THR A 9 -1.71 -13.06 -21.12
C THR A 9 -0.76 -12.67 -19.98
N ASN A 10 0.42 -13.29 -19.93
CA ASN A 10 1.38 -13.09 -18.84
C ASN A 10 2.00 -11.69 -18.89
N SER A 11 2.23 -11.15 -20.10
CA SER A 11 2.78 -9.80 -20.28
C SER A 11 1.82 -8.69 -19.83
N GLY A 12 0.52 -8.81 -20.14
CA GLY A 12 -0.50 -7.84 -19.70
C GLY A 12 -0.74 -7.87 -18.19
N ARG A 13 -0.82 -9.08 -17.61
CA ARG A 13 -0.95 -9.24 -16.15
C ARG A 13 0.28 -8.69 -15.41
N ARG A 14 1.48 -8.91 -15.95
CA ARG A 14 2.71 -8.37 -15.37
C ARG A 14 2.70 -6.85 -15.35
N MET A 15 2.30 -6.21 -16.46
CA MET A 15 2.19 -4.76 -16.55
C MET A 15 1.19 -4.18 -15.53
N ILE A 16 0.05 -4.85 -15.32
CA ILE A 16 -0.94 -4.44 -14.31
C ILE A 16 -0.32 -4.50 -12.90
N LEU A 17 0.33 -5.62 -12.55
CA LEU A 17 0.95 -5.78 -11.23
C LEU A 17 2.12 -4.82 -11.00
N GLU A 18 2.90 -4.50 -12.04
CA GLU A 18 3.97 -3.49 -11.96
C GLU A 18 3.38 -2.09 -11.72
N GLN A 19 2.25 -1.77 -12.37
CA GLN A 19 1.53 -0.51 -12.15
C GLN A 19 0.92 -0.44 -10.75
N GLU A 20 0.31 -1.53 -10.27
CA GLU A 20 -0.21 -1.64 -8.91
C GLU A 20 0.92 -1.51 -7.89
N LEU A 21 2.07 -2.14 -8.11
CA LEU A 21 3.24 -2.02 -7.24
C LEU A 21 3.74 -0.57 -7.17
N ALA A 22 3.78 0.13 -8.30
CA ALA A 22 4.14 1.56 -8.34
C ALA A 22 3.11 2.42 -7.58
N ASN A 23 1.83 2.11 -7.71
CA ASN A 23 0.76 2.80 -6.98
C ASN A 23 0.87 2.57 -5.47
N GLU A 24 1.06 1.33 -5.03
CA GLU A 24 1.19 1.01 -3.61
C GLU A 24 2.44 1.64 -2.98
N ARG A 25 3.57 1.68 -3.71
CA ARG A 25 4.77 2.39 -3.24
C ARG A 25 4.54 3.89 -3.04
N ARG A 26 3.86 4.54 -3.99
CA ARG A 26 3.49 5.97 -3.87
C ARG A 26 2.55 6.18 -2.69
N ALA A 27 1.54 5.33 -2.56
CA ALA A 27 0.56 5.45 -1.50
C ALA A 27 1.18 5.16 -0.12
N LEU A 28 2.14 4.24 -0.03
CA LEU A 28 2.92 3.98 1.18
C LEU A 28 3.70 5.22 1.61
N ALA A 29 4.41 5.86 0.67
CA ALA A 29 5.15 7.09 0.95
C ALA A 29 4.22 8.21 1.45
N THR A 30 3.05 8.36 0.85
CA THR A 30 2.02 9.31 1.30
C THR A 30 1.52 8.99 2.71
N ALA A 31 1.19 7.73 2.99
CA ALA A 31 0.72 7.30 4.32
C ALA A 31 1.79 7.51 5.41
N GLN A 32 3.05 7.19 5.12
CA GLN A 32 4.19 7.43 6.02
C GLN A 32 4.42 8.92 6.29
N ARG A 33 4.28 9.76 5.26
CA ARG A 33 4.37 11.21 5.40
C ARG A 33 3.23 11.75 6.27
N ALA A 34 1.99 11.37 5.98
CA ALA A 34 0.83 11.76 6.77
C ALA A 34 0.94 11.29 8.23
N LEU A 35 1.47 10.09 8.48
CA LEU A 35 1.71 9.58 9.83
C LEU A 35 2.75 10.42 10.57
N THR A 36 3.86 10.78 9.90
CA THR A 36 4.90 11.64 10.47
C THR A 36 4.35 13.02 10.78
N GLU A 37 3.64 13.63 9.84
CA GLU A 37 3.00 14.94 10.02
C GLU A 37 2.00 14.91 11.19
N SER A 38 1.11 13.91 11.23
CA SER A 38 0.15 13.74 12.32
C SER A 38 0.83 13.61 13.68
N ARG A 39 1.95 12.89 13.77
CA ARG A 39 2.72 12.76 15.02
C ARG A 39 3.35 14.06 15.50
N THR A 40 3.68 14.97 14.59
CA THR A 40 4.25 16.30 14.91
C THR A 40 3.20 17.36 15.21
N MET A 41 1.94 17.14 14.80
CA MET A 41 0.87 18.09 15.05
C MET A 41 0.50 18.15 16.55
N PRO A 42 0.14 19.35 17.07
CA PRO A 42 -0.42 19.48 18.40
C PRO A 42 -1.66 18.59 18.55
N LYS A 43 -1.70 17.78 19.60
CA LYS A 43 -2.78 16.81 19.81
C LYS A 43 -4.09 17.47 20.27
N GLY A 44 -4.00 18.65 20.87
CA GLY A 44 -5.11 19.28 21.60
C GLY A 44 -5.54 18.45 22.80
N ASP A 45 -6.65 18.84 23.44
CA ASP A 45 -7.19 18.19 24.63
C ASP A 45 -8.59 17.60 24.36
N GLY A 46 -9.02 16.66 25.22
CA GLY A 46 -10.37 16.08 25.19
C GLY A 46 -10.69 15.40 23.85
N ALA A 47 -11.75 15.85 23.19
CA ALA A 47 -12.21 15.27 21.91
C ALA A 47 -11.18 15.42 20.78
N ALA A 48 -10.40 16.51 20.78
CA ALA A 48 -9.36 16.73 19.76
C ALA A 48 -8.24 15.70 19.88
N TYR A 49 -7.84 15.36 21.12
CA TYR A 49 -6.85 14.32 21.40
C TYR A 49 -7.32 12.95 20.91
N GLN A 50 -8.59 12.60 21.18
CA GLN A 50 -9.15 11.31 20.74
C GLN A 50 -9.21 11.20 19.20
N ALA A 51 -9.62 12.28 18.53
CA ALA A 51 -9.61 12.33 17.06
C ALA A 51 -8.20 12.21 16.48
N HIS A 52 -7.21 12.88 17.10
CA HIS A 52 -5.81 12.77 16.75
C HIS A 52 -5.30 11.33 16.89
N GLN A 53 -5.58 10.69 18.04
CA GLN A 53 -5.18 9.32 18.29
C GLN A 53 -5.80 8.34 17.29
N ALA A 54 -7.10 8.48 17.00
CA ALA A 54 -7.79 7.66 16.00
C ALA A 54 -7.16 7.82 14.61
N ARG A 55 -6.82 9.06 14.21
CA ARG A 55 -6.14 9.35 12.94
C ARG A 55 -4.76 8.69 12.88
N VAL A 56 -3.97 8.79 13.94
CA VAL A 56 -2.63 8.16 14.00
C VAL A 56 -2.76 6.64 13.87
N SER A 57 -3.69 6.01 14.61
CA SER A 57 -3.91 4.57 14.53
C SER A 57 -4.34 4.11 13.13
N SER A 58 -5.24 4.86 12.48
CA SER A 58 -5.66 4.58 11.10
C SER A 58 -4.48 4.67 10.13
N LEU A 59 -3.67 5.74 10.22
CA LEU A 59 -2.48 5.91 9.37
C LEU A 59 -1.44 4.81 9.61
N GLN A 60 -1.30 4.32 10.84
CA GLN A 60 -0.43 3.18 11.14
C GLN A 60 -0.93 1.88 10.48
N SER A 61 -2.25 1.62 10.54
CA SER A 61 -2.85 0.47 9.83
C SER A 61 -2.62 0.58 8.33
N ASP A 62 -2.91 1.75 7.74
CA ASP A 62 -2.72 1.98 6.30
C ASP A 62 -1.28 1.72 5.84
N VAL A 63 -0.29 2.12 6.65
CA VAL A 63 1.13 1.85 6.34
C VAL A 63 1.40 0.35 6.33
N LEU A 64 0.89 -0.39 7.33
CA LEU A 64 1.09 -1.85 7.42
C LEU A 64 0.40 -2.57 6.25
N ASP A 65 -0.83 -2.21 5.95
CA ASP A 65 -1.61 -2.82 4.87
C ASP A 65 -0.93 -2.62 3.51
N ARG A 66 -0.44 -1.40 3.24
CA ARG A 66 0.31 -1.09 2.01
C ARG A 66 1.63 -1.85 1.93
N GLN A 67 2.35 -2.00 3.04
CA GLN A 67 3.56 -2.81 3.08
C GLN A 67 3.27 -4.27 2.75
N GLN A 68 2.19 -4.85 3.30
CA GLN A 68 1.77 -6.21 3.00
C GLN A 68 1.36 -6.38 1.53
N ASN A 69 0.63 -5.41 0.97
CA ASN A 69 0.25 -5.40 -0.44
C ASN A 69 1.47 -5.35 -1.36
N ILE A 70 2.44 -4.47 -1.07
CA ILE A 70 3.71 -4.41 -1.82
C ILE A 70 4.41 -5.77 -1.81
N GLN A 71 4.52 -6.41 -0.64
CA GLN A 71 5.14 -7.73 -0.55
C GLN A 71 4.36 -8.80 -1.33
N ALA A 72 3.03 -8.76 -1.30
CA ALA A 72 2.19 -9.69 -2.06
C ALA A 72 2.38 -9.51 -3.58
N LEU A 73 2.37 -8.26 -4.06
CA LEU A 73 2.59 -7.91 -5.47
C LEU A 73 4.00 -8.31 -5.93
N GLN A 74 5.02 -8.07 -5.11
CA GLN A 74 6.39 -8.50 -5.40
C GLN A 74 6.51 -10.02 -5.50
N ARG A 75 5.86 -10.77 -4.59
CA ARG A 75 5.85 -12.24 -4.66
C ARG A 75 5.13 -12.75 -5.90
N GLU A 76 4.05 -12.11 -6.33
CA GLU A 76 3.36 -12.49 -7.56
C GLU A 76 4.23 -12.22 -8.79
N LEU A 77 4.82 -11.02 -8.88
CA LEU A 77 5.73 -10.65 -9.97
C LEU A 77 6.96 -11.56 -10.09
N SER A 78 7.47 -12.09 -8.97
CA SER A 78 8.59 -13.05 -8.96
C SER A 78 8.20 -14.47 -9.37
N ARG A 79 6.91 -14.81 -9.34
CA ARG A 79 6.39 -16.16 -9.65
C ARG A 79 5.83 -16.28 -11.06
N MET A 80 5.69 -15.16 -11.78
CA MET A 80 5.23 -15.09 -13.16
C MET A 80 6.34 -15.33 -14.17
#